data_AF-A0A3S1KYS6-F1
#
_entry.id   AF-A0A3S1KYS6-F1
#
_cell.length_a   1.000
_cell.length_b   1.000
_cell.length_c   1.000
_cell.angle_alpha   90.00
_cell.angle_beta   90.00
_cell.angle_gamma   90.00
#
_symmetry.space_group_name_H-M   'P 1'
#
loop_
_entity.id
_entity.type
_entity.pdbx_description
1 polymer ?
#
loop_
_entity_poly.entity_id
_entity_poly.type
_entity_poly.pdbx_seq_one_letter_code
_entity_poly.pdbx_strand_id
1 'polypeptide(L)' 'PCIGADRADLVLAGCAILEAIRGVWPSERLRVADRGLREGILSELMADDGVWRHDGRRA' A
#
# COMPACT_ATOMS: atom_id res chain seq x y z
N PRO A 1 11.11 4.31 -20.34
CA PRO A 1 11.65 3.50 -19.21
C PRO A 1 10.58 3.29 -18.13
N CYS A 2 10.41 2.06 -17.61
CA CYS A 2 9.35 1.72 -16.64
C CYS A 2 9.66 2.16 -15.20
N ILE A 3 10.91 2.56 -14.91
CA ILE A 3 11.34 3.12 -13.63
C ILE A 3 11.91 4.52 -13.90
N GLY A 4 11.41 5.53 -13.17
CA GLY A 4 11.88 6.91 -13.29
C GLY A 4 13.28 7.09 -12.70
N ALA A 5 14.04 8.06 -13.22
CA ALA A 5 15.45 8.26 -12.87
C ALA A 5 15.69 8.33 -11.35
N ASP A 6 14.92 9.14 -10.62
CA ASP A 6 15.05 9.31 -9.17
C ASP A 6 14.85 8.00 -8.37
N ARG A 7 14.09 7.06 -8.93
CA ARG A 7 13.84 5.77 -8.29
C ARG A 7 14.87 4.72 -8.68
N ALA A 8 15.49 4.83 -9.86
CA ALA A 8 16.37 3.82 -10.41
C ALA A 8 17.58 3.55 -9.48
N ASP A 9 18.15 4.61 -8.91
CA ASP A 9 19.31 4.51 -8.02
C ASP A 9 18.98 3.82 -6.68
N LEU A 10 17.70 3.80 -6.28
CA LEU A 10 17.24 3.23 -5.00
C LEU A 10 16.72 1.79 -5.11
N VAL A 11 16.49 1.29 -6.33
CA VAL A 11 15.86 -0.03 -6.56
C VAL A 11 16.67 -1.16 -5.92
N LEU A 12 18.00 -1.15 -6.07
CA LEU A 12 18.85 -2.21 -5.51
C LEU A 12 18.76 -2.28 -3.99
N ALA A 13 18.78 -1.14 -3.29
CA ALA A 13 18.61 -1.09 -1.85
C ALA A 13 17.21 -1.58 -1.43
N GLY A 14 16.16 -1.20 -2.17
CA GLY A 14 14.80 -1.69 -1.95
C GLY A 14 14.68 -3.20 -2.10
N CYS A 15 15.33 -3.79 -3.11
CA CYS A 15 15.35 -5.23 -3.31
C CYS A 15 16.01 -5.97 -2.14
N ALA A 16 17.13 -5.47 -1.62
CA ALA A 16 17.82 -6.08 -0.49
C ALA A 16 16.97 -6.07 0.80
N ILE A 17 16.25 -4.97 1.07
CA ILE A 17 15.32 -4.88 2.21
C ILE A 17 14.18 -5.89 2.05
N LEU A 18 13.58 -5.95 0.85
CA LEU A 18 12.50 -6.90 0.58
C LEU A 18 12.97 -8.36 0.72
N GLU A 19 14.18 -8.68 0.26
CA GLU A 19 14.78 -10.00 0.41
C GLU A 19 14.93 -10.39 1.88
N ALA A 20 15.47 -9.48 2.71
CA ALA A 20 15.61 -9.70 4.15
C ALA A 20 14.25 -9.95 4.83
N ILE A 21 13.23 -9.14 4.49
CA ILE A 21 11.86 -9.33 4.99
C ILE A 21 11.32 -10.71 4.60
N ARG A 22 11.48 -11.12 3.33
CA ARG A 22 11.01 -12.44 2.87
C ARG A 22 11.77 -13.60 3.52
N GLY A 23 13.02 -13.39 3.93
CA GLY A 23 13.79 -14.36 4.71
C GLY A 23 13.22 -14.59 6.11
N VAL A 24 12.70 -13.54 6.75
CA VAL A 24 12.10 -13.64 8.10
C VAL A 24 10.64 -14.11 8.05
N TRP A 25 9.87 -13.64 7.06
CA TRP A 25 8.46 -13.97 6.87
C TRP A 25 8.23 -14.60 5.48
N PRO A 26 8.51 -15.90 5.33
CA PRO A 26 8.33 -16.57 4.05
C PRO A 26 6.84 -16.63 3.67
N SER A 27 6.56 -16.30 2.41
CA SER A 27 5.23 -16.42 1.82
C SER A 27 5.31 -17.05 0.43
N GLU A 28 4.37 -17.94 0.13
CA GLU A 28 4.24 -18.59 -1.19
C GLU A 28 3.93 -17.56 -2.28
N ARG A 29 3.17 -16.51 -1.92
CA ARG A 29 2.76 -15.44 -2.83
C ARG A 29 3.02 -14.07 -2.23
N LEU A 30 3.53 -13.17 -3.07
CA LEU A 30 3.66 -11.74 -2.79
C LEU A 30 2.68 -10.99 -3.69
N ARG A 31 1.99 -9.99 -3.14
CA ARG A 31 1.02 -9.17 -3.87
C ARG A 31 1.44 -7.71 -3.76
N VAL A 32 1.34 -6.99 -4.87
CA VAL A 32 1.51 -5.54 -4.90
C VAL A 32 0.14 -4.91 -4.68
N ALA A 33 0.06 -3.95 -3.77
CA ALA A 33 -1.13 -3.14 -3.58
C ALA A 33 -0.94 -1.79 -4.27
N ASP A 34 -1.97 -1.31 -4.97
CA ASP A 34 -1.96 0.01 -5.61
C ASP A 34 -2.25 1.14 -4.62
N ARG A 35 -2.71 0.80 -3.40
CA ARG A 35 -2.99 1.74 -2.30
C ARG A 35 -2.04 1.49 -1.14
N GLY A 36 -1.66 2.55 -0.44
CA GLY A 36 -0.75 2.52 0.68
C GLY A 36 -1.22 3.37 1.86
N LEU A 37 -0.26 3.91 2.61
CA LEU A 37 -0.51 4.60 3.88
C LEU A 37 -1.41 5.83 3.71
N ARG A 38 -1.26 6.57 2.62
CA ARG A 38 -2.04 7.79 2.37
C ARG A 38 -3.52 7.47 2.24
N GLU A 39 -3.84 6.43 1.48
CA GLU A 39 -5.20 5.97 1.28
C GLU A 39 -5.78 5.36 2.57
N GLY A 40 -4.97 4.66 3.36
CA GLY A 40 -5.37 4.18 4.69
C GLY A 40 -5.78 5.30 5.63
N ILE A 41 -4.92 6.32 5.77
CA ILE A 41 -5.19 7.51 6.61
C ILE A 41 -6.42 8.25 6.12
N LEU A 42 -6.54 8.47 4.80
CA LEU A 42 -7.72 9.12 4.24
C LEU A 42 -8.99 8.32 4.52
N SER A 43 -8.96 6.99 4.37
CA SER A 43 -10.10 6.12 4.65
C SER A 43 -10.54 6.20 6.11
N GLU A 44 -9.60 6.35 7.04
CA GLU A 44 -9.86 6.52 8.47
C GLU A 44 -10.55 7.87 8.74
N LEU A 45 -9.98 8.96 8.22
CA LEU A 45 -10.56 10.31 8.35
C LEU A 45 -11.98 10.39 7.75
N MET A 46 -12.21 9.74 6.60
CA MET A 46 -13.54 9.68 5.97
C MET A 46 -14.54 8.87 6.82
N ALA A 47 -14.07 7.83 7.50
CA ALA A 47 -14.91 7.04 8.39
C ALA A 47 -15.32 7.85 9.63
N ASP A 48 -14.39 8.61 10.20
CA ASP A 48 -14.64 9.51 11.34
C ASP A 48 -15.62 10.63 10.99
N ASP A 49 -15.53 11.18 9.76
CA ASP A 49 -16.48 12.18 9.24
C ASP A 49 -17.85 11.58 8.84
N GLY A 50 -18.02 10.27 8.99
CA GLY A 50 -19.29 9.59 8.75
C GLY A 50 -19.68 9.48 7.27
N VAL A 51 -18.71 9.61 6.34
CA VAL A 51 -18.95 9.54 4.88
C VAL A 51 -19.68 8.26 4.48
N TRP A 52 -19.43 7.15 5.19
CA TRP A 52 -20.03 5.84 4.90
C TRP A 52 -21.42 5.64 5.54
N ARG A 53 -21.92 6.58 6.35
CA ARG A 53 -23.18 6.42 7.11
C ARG A 53 -24.45 6.67 6.28
N HIS A 54 -24.36 7.06 5.00
CA HIS A 54 -25.53 7.48 4.21
C HIS A 54 -26.18 6.41 3.32
N ASP A 55 -25.65 5.19 3.20
CA ASP A 55 -26.23 4.18 2.27
C ASP A 55 -27.32 3.26 2.87
N GLY A 56 -27.70 3.46 4.13
CA GLY A 56 -28.73 2.65 4.82
C GLY A 56 -30.18 3.08 4.62
N ARG A 57 -30.48 4.07 3.76
CA ARG A 57 -31.85 4.57 3.50
C ARG A 57 -32.24 4.48 2.03
N ARG A 58 -32.19 3.27 1.48
CA ARG A 58 -32.97 2.84 0.31
C ARG A 58 -33.43 1.39 0.51
N ALA A 59 -34.32 1.21 1.48
CA ALA A 59 -35.25 0.09 1.58
C ALA A 59 -36.65 0.68 1.79
#